data_AF-A0A5C6MC06-F1
#
_entry.id   AF-A0A5C6MC06-F1
#
_cell.length_a   1.000
_cell.length_b   1.000
_cell.length_c   1.000
_cell.angle_alpha   90.00
_cell.angle_beta   90.00
_cell.angle_gamma   90.00
#
_symmetry.space_group_name_H-M   'P 1'
#
loop_
_entity.id
_entity.type
_entity.pdbx_description
1 polymer ?
#
loop_
_entity_poly.entity_id
_entity_poly.type
_entity_poly.pdbx_seq_one_letter_code
_entity_poly.pdbx_strand_id
1 'polypeptide(L)'
;MKKALVVLGTTIVLLSLAACGKSESTSKDSSSSEAKSSSMLKEKENSSKKESTKRESSKKESMKKVSGEKAKAISESKAESITAAKASSITAESSDKAANEMTAVRNELAKGFVLSPKLFNGIDVDKAMEKSGAPQNIVSDYTKVGYVKNDSTIRMEQMRSAFDVKYTITKTYVVIDGSTIPYTTQGTGVTFGSWTEPHGKDVITMNLRTESGAKSIVDSVMTQN
;
A
#
# COMPACT_ATOMS: atom_id res chain seq x y z
N MET A 1 -0.66 44.13 14.46
CA MET A 1 0.11 44.99 13.55
C MET A 1 0.59 44.14 12.38
N LYS A 2 0.37 44.56 11.13
CA LYS A 2 0.78 43.80 9.93
C LYS A 2 2.23 44.15 9.56
N LYS A 3 3.04 43.17 9.21
CA LYS A 3 4.31 43.37 8.49
C LYS A 3 4.34 42.44 7.28
N ALA A 4 4.13 43.00 6.10
CA ALA A 4 4.45 42.33 4.85
C ALA A 4 5.95 42.49 4.59
N LEU A 5 6.60 41.45 4.07
CA LEU A 5 7.95 41.53 3.53
C LEU A 5 7.89 41.18 2.05
N VAL A 6 8.32 42.11 1.20
CA VAL A 6 8.43 41.94 -0.24
C VAL A 6 9.74 41.21 -0.53
N VAL A 7 9.68 40.16 -1.35
CA VAL A 7 10.88 39.53 -1.93
C VAL A 7 10.92 39.90 -3.40
N LEU A 8 11.91 40.71 -3.79
CA LEU A 8 12.18 40.99 -5.20
C LEU A 8 12.79 39.76 -5.86
N GLY A 9 12.43 39.53 -7.12
CA GLY A 9 13.04 38.47 -7.94
C GLY A 9 14.42 38.87 -8.46
N THR A 10 15.22 37.86 -8.79
CA THR A 10 16.49 38.00 -9.50
C THR A 10 16.51 37.00 -10.65
N THR A 11 16.57 37.50 -11.89
CA THR A 11 16.67 36.68 -13.09
C THR A 11 18.10 36.18 -13.28
N ILE A 12 18.28 34.87 -13.43
CA ILE A 12 19.57 34.28 -13.80
C ILE A 12 19.57 34.06 -15.32
N VAL A 13 20.45 34.78 -16.01
CA VAL A 13 20.81 34.53 -17.41
C VAL A 13 21.98 33.54 -17.43
N LEU A 14 21.82 32.42 -18.12
CA LEU A 14 22.92 31.52 -18.45
C LEU A 14 23.08 31.42 -19.97
N LEU A 15 24.00 32.22 -20.49
CA LEU A 15 24.65 31.94 -21.78
C LEU A 15 25.76 30.92 -21.52
N SER A 16 25.74 29.81 -22.26
CA SER A 16 26.85 28.85 -22.30
C SER A 16 27.27 28.65 -23.75
N LEU A 17 28.42 29.22 -24.10
CA LEU A 17 29.09 29.01 -25.37
C LEU A 17 29.73 27.61 -25.38
N ALA A 18 29.50 26.84 -26.45
CA ALA A 18 30.29 25.66 -26.76
C ALA A 18 30.83 25.79 -28.19
N ALA A 19 32.15 25.85 -28.30
CA ALA A 19 32.90 25.88 -29.55
C ALA A 19 34.06 24.88 -29.48
N CYS A 20 34.64 24.59 -30.64
CA CYS A 20 35.57 23.48 -30.93
C CYS A 20 34.88 22.09 -30.98
N GLY A 21 35.24 21.21 -31.93
CA GLY A 21 36.19 21.41 -33.02
C GLY A 21 37.01 20.17 -33.36
N LYS A 22 36.44 19.33 -34.23
CA LYS A 22 37.13 18.54 -35.26
C LYS A 22 38.33 17.65 -34.84
N SER A 23 38.11 16.34 -34.91
CA SER A 23 39.09 15.44 -35.55
C SER A 23 38.36 14.26 -36.23
N GLU A 24 38.93 13.82 -37.35
CA GLU A 24 38.38 12.82 -38.27
C GLU A 24 39.51 11.84 -38.57
N SER A 25 39.29 10.54 -38.41
CA SER A 25 40.26 9.52 -38.88
C SER A 25 39.59 8.18 -39.21
N THR A 26 39.32 8.02 -40.51
CA THR A 26 39.58 6.80 -41.32
C THR A 26 39.38 5.41 -40.69
N SER A 27 38.22 4.85 -41.01
CA SER A 27 38.02 3.52 -41.65
C SER A 27 39.08 2.42 -41.51
N LYS A 28 38.63 1.23 -41.09
CA LYS A 28 38.78 0.02 -41.92
C LYS A 28 37.70 -1.03 -41.62
N ASP A 29 37.38 -1.79 -42.66
CA ASP A 29 36.15 -2.59 -42.79
C ASP A 29 36.20 -3.96 -42.10
N SER A 30 35.02 -4.46 -41.71
CA SER A 30 34.65 -5.85 -41.96
C SER A 30 33.13 -6.10 -41.99
N SER A 31 32.63 -6.26 -43.22
CA SER A 31 31.47 -7.07 -43.62
C SER A 31 30.05 -6.84 -43.04
N SER A 32 29.21 -6.29 -43.91
CA SER A 32 27.84 -6.75 -44.24
C SER A 32 26.76 -6.87 -43.15
N SER A 33 25.95 -5.81 -43.08
CA SER A 33 24.47 -5.87 -43.06
C SER A 33 23.92 -6.74 -44.23
N GLU A 34 22.66 -7.18 -44.32
CA GLU A 34 21.35 -6.58 -44.00
C GLU A 34 20.37 -7.65 -43.44
N ALA A 35 19.34 -7.39 -42.62
CA ALA A 35 18.40 -6.26 -42.45
C ALA A 35 17.15 -6.27 -43.36
N LYS A 36 16.00 -6.03 -42.70
CA LYS A 36 14.64 -5.60 -43.15
C LYS A 36 13.64 -6.76 -43.42
N SER A 37 12.32 -6.64 -43.22
CA SER A 37 11.42 -5.46 -43.18
C SER A 37 10.12 -5.83 -42.40
N SER A 38 9.56 -5.01 -41.50
CA SER A 38 8.56 -3.91 -41.70
C SER A 38 7.14 -4.28 -42.20
N SER A 39 6.12 -4.09 -41.36
CA SER A 39 4.78 -3.51 -41.70
C SER A 39 3.96 -3.35 -40.39
N MET A 40 3.53 -2.15 -39.97
CA MET A 40 2.51 -1.22 -40.51
C MET A 40 1.05 -1.61 -40.25
N LEU A 41 0.47 -0.93 -39.25
CA LEU A 41 -0.88 -0.32 -39.19
C LEU A 41 -2.15 -1.16 -39.45
N LYS A 42 -3.05 -1.15 -38.46
CA LYS A 42 -4.42 -0.64 -38.68
C LYS A 42 -5.07 -0.13 -37.39
N GLU A 43 -5.47 1.14 -37.36
CA GLU A 43 -6.53 1.61 -36.46
C GLU A 43 -7.89 1.10 -36.94
N LYS A 44 -8.84 0.95 -36.01
CA LYS A 44 -10.24 1.24 -36.33
C LYS A 44 -11.04 1.64 -35.09
N GLU A 45 -11.29 2.94 -34.98
CA GLU A 45 -12.37 3.50 -34.18
C GLU A 45 -13.73 3.15 -34.81
N ASN A 46 -14.75 2.78 -34.03
CA ASN A 46 -16.13 3.22 -34.28
C ASN A 46 -16.99 3.12 -33.01
N SER A 47 -18.16 3.77 -33.09
CA SER A 47 -18.92 4.36 -32.00
C SER A 47 -20.34 3.76 -31.83
N SER A 48 -21.04 4.29 -30.82
CA SER A 48 -22.51 4.29 -30.66
C SER A 48 -23.16 2.96 -30.19
N LYS A 49 -24.36 2.94 -29.57
CA LYS A 49 -25.38 3.99 -29.33
C LYS A 49 -26.32 3.59 -28.16
N LYS A 50 -27.18 4.55 -27.78
CA LYS A 50 -28.42 4.55 -26.96
C LYS A 50 -29.30 3.25 -26.89
N GLU A 51 -30.41 3.10 -26.13
CA GLU A 51 -31.33 3.94 -25.29
C GLU A 51 -31.67 3.17 -23.94
N SER A 52 -32.58 3.53 -23.02
CA SER A 52 -33.82 4.35 -23.10
C SER A 52 -34.34 4.91 -21.75
N THR A 53 -35.20 5.92 -21.85
CA THR A 53 -36.54 6.06 -21.20
C THR A 53 -36.72 5.58 -19.74
N LYS A 54 -36.91 6.43 -18.70
CA LYS A 54 -37.91 7.49 -18.39
C LYS A 54 -39.17 6.99 -17.64
N ARG A 55 -39.67 7.84 -16.72
CA ARG A 55 -40.88 7.75 -15.83
C ARG A 55 -40.58 7.03 -14.51
N GLU A 56 -40.63 7.63 -13.31
CA GLU A 56 -41.41 8.75 -12.73
C GLU A 56 -42.91 8.47 -12.56
N SER A 57 -43.36 8.30 -11.31
CA SER A 57 -44.26 9.27 -10.64
C SER A 57 -44.82 8.77 -9.29
N SER A 58 -45.03 9.74 -8.38
CA SER A 58 -45.99 9.78 -7.24
C SER A 58 -45.96 8.71 -6.11
N LYS A 59 -46.00 8.98 -4.80
CA LYS A 59 -46.40 10.13 -3.91
C LYS A 59 -47.70 9.85 -3.12
N LYS A 60 -47.67 10.22 -1.81
CA LYS A 60 -48.79 10.32 -0.83
C LYS A 60 -49.39 9.00 -0.31
N GLU A 61 -50.04 8.94 0.86
CA GLU A 61 -49.88 9.64 2.17
C GLU A 61 -50.90 9.05 3.19
N SER A 62 -50.54 9.08 4.48
CA SER A 62 -51.39 9.44 5.63
C SER A 62 -52.68 8.64 6.02
N MET A 63 -52.56 8.01 7.20
CA MET A 63 -53.48 8.07 8.36
C MET A 63 -54.92 7.51 8.33
N LYS A 64 -55.24 6.69 9.36
CA LYS A 64 -56.42 6.92 10.23
C LYS A 64 -56.23 6.41 11.67
N LYS A 65 -56.86 7.13 12.62
CA LYS A 65 -56.84 6.97 14.10
C LYS A 65 -57.88 5.97 14.65
N VAL A 66 -57.84 5.81 15.99
CA VAL A 66 -58.93 5.63 17.01
C VAL A 66 -58.81 4.26 17.70
N SER A 67 -58.32 4.11 18.94
CA SER A 67 -58.75 4.62 20.28
C SER A 67 -59.83 3.77 20.95
N GLY A 68 -59.52 3.25 22.15
CA GLY A 68 -60.41 2.47 23.05
C GLY A 68 -59.73 2.27 24.41
N GLU A 69 -60.49 2.24 25.51
CA GLU A 69 -60.01 2.60 26.85
C GLU A 69 -60.07 1.46 27.92
N LYS A 70 -59.14 1.49 28.89
CA LYS A 70 -59.08 0.86 30.24
C LYS A 70 -59.40 -0.64 30.44
N ALA A 71 -58.45 -1.30 31.12
CA ALA A 71 -58.72 -2.18 32.27
C ALA A 71 -57.59 -2.00 33.33
N LYS A 72 -57.81 -2.45 34.57
CA LYS A 72 -57.04 -2.05 35.77
C LYS A 72 -56.42 -3.25 36.52
N ALA A 73 -55.12 -3.13 36.80
CA ALA A 73 -54.32 -3.79 37.86
C ALA A 73 -54.26 -5.33 37.99
N ILE A 74 -53.05 -5.86 38.21
CA ILE A 74 -52.64 -6.65 39.40
C ILE A 74 -51.10 -6.83 39.40
N SER A 75 -50.54 -7.28 40.53
CA SER A 75 -49.15 -7.11 40.98
C SER A 75 -48.12 -8.14 40.47
N GLU A 76 -46.87 -7.84 40.82
CA GLU A 76 -45.75 -8.75 41.12
C GLU A 76 -44.99 -9.54 40.02
N SER A 77 -43.86 -8.92 39.66
CA SER A 77 -42.50 -9.49 39.77
C SER A 77 -41.88 -10.28 38.60
N LYS A 78 -40.56 -10.04 38.46
CA LYS A 78 -39.55 -10.89 37.82
C LYS A 78 -39.57 -11.02 36.28
N ALA A 79 -39.09 -9.95 35.63
CA ALA A 79 -38.60 -9.99 34.25
C ALA A 79 -37.32 -9.14 34.04
N GLU A 80 -36.39 -9.16 35.01
CA GLU A 80 -34.98 -8.89 34.69
C GLU A 80 -34.36 -10.15 34.05
N SER A 81 -33.29 -9.96 33.26
CA SER A 81 -32.46 -10.99 32.60
C SER A 81 -32.92 -11.65 31.28
N ILE A 82 -33.25 -10.85 30.24
CA ILE A 82 -33.16 -11.33 28.84
C ILE A 82 -32.25 -10.45 27.95
N THR A 83 -32.03 -9.18 28.29
CA THR A 83 -31.22 -8.23 27.48
C THR A 83 -29.70 -8.30 27.68
N ALA A 84 -29.19 -9.00 28.70
CA ALA A 84 -27.75 -9.08 28.96
C ALA A 84 -27.02 -10.16 28.13
N ALA A 85 -27.66 -11.31 27.89
CA ALA A 85 -27.01 -12.45 27.21
C ALA A 85 -26.61 -12.14 25.75
N LYS A 86 -27.43 -11.35 25.04
CA LYS A 86 -27.17 -10.99 23.64
C LYS A 86 -26.12 -9.88 23.46
N ALA A 87 -25.84 -9.09 24.50
CA ALA A 87 -24.72 -8.15 24.50
C ALA A 87 -23.38 -8.88 24.72
N SER A 88 -23.34 -9.88 25.62
CA SER A 88 -22.14 -10.70 25.82
C SER A 88 -21.77 -11.53 24.58
N SER A 89 -22.74 -12.14 23.89
CA SER A 89 -22.44 -13.02 22.73
C SER A 89 -21.83 -12.25 21.54
N ILE A 90 -22.36 -11.07 21.21
CA ILE A 90 -21.86 -10.23 20.10
C ILE A 90 -20.44 -9.71 20.39
N THR A 91 -20.12 -9.47 21.66
CA THR A 91 -18.79 -8.98 22.06
C THR A 91 -17.74 -10.11 22.08
N ALA A 92 -18.14 -11.34 22.40
CA ALA A 92 -17.28 -12.53 22.36
C ALA A 92 -16.92 -12.93 20.91
N GLU A 93 -17.90 -13.16 20.02
CA GLU A 93 -17.65 -13.55 18.62
C GLU A 93 -16.73 -12.55 17.89
N SER A 94 -16.91 -11.26 18.13
CA SER A 94 -16.09 -10.19 17.55
C SER A 94 -14.64 -10.19 18.05
N SER A 95 -14.42 -10.66 19.28
CA SER A 95 -13.10 -10.75 19.91
C SER A 95 -12.35 -12.00 19.43
N ASP A 96 -13.02 -13.15 19.37
CA ASP A 96 -12.45 -14.42 18.89
C ASP A 96 -12.07 -14.33 17.41
N LYS A 97 -12.95 -13.73 16.57
CA LYS A 97 -12.64 -13.48 15.16
C LYS A 97 -11.40 -12.59 14.99
N ALA A 98 -11.32 -11.49 15.74
CA ALA A 98 -10.18 -10.58 15.66
C ALA A 98 -8.87 -11.25 16.12
N ALA A 99 -8.89 -12.03 17.20
CA ALA A 99 -7.74 -12.79 17.67
C ALA A 99 -7.26 -13.82 16.64
N ASN A 100 -8.18 -14.52 15.97
CA ASN A 100 -7.87 -15.47 14.90
C ASN A 100 -7.25 -14.76 13.67
N GLU A 101 -7.79 -13.62 13.25
CA GLU A 101 -7.25 -12.82 12.13
C GLU A 101 -5.84 -12.29 12.44
N MET A 102 -5.60 -11.78 13.65
CA MET A 102 -4.26 -11.35 14.08
C MET A 102 -3.27 -12.53 14.14
N THR A 103 -3.74 -13.71 14.51
CA THR A 103 -2.94 -14.95 14.51
C THR A 103 -2.58 -15.37 13.09
N ALA A 104 -3.51 -15.27 12.13
CA ALA A 104 -3.22 -15.54 10.71
C ALA A 104 -2.14 -14.59 10.16
N VAL A 105 -2.21 -13.28 10.47
CA VAL A 105 -1.18 -12.30 10.07
C VAL A 105 0.18 -12.62 10.68
N ARG A 106 0.24 -12.99 11.97
CA ARG A 106 1.49 -13.42 12.61
C ARG A 106 2.06 -14.68 11.94
N ASN A 107 1.22 -15.66 11.63
CA ASN A 107 1.63 -16.90 10.97
C ASN A 107 2.14 -16.65 9.54
N GLU A 108 1.57 -15.67 8.82
CA GLU A 108 2.07 -15.27 7.50
C GLU A 108 3.46 -14.61 7.61
N LEU A 109 3.64 -13.67 8.53
CA LEU A 109 4.93 -13.02 8.78
C LEU A 109 6.00 -13.98 9.33
N ALA A 110 5.59 -15.02 10.06
CA ALA A 110 6.49 -16.04 10.61
C ALA A 110 7.12 -16.94 9.53
N LYS A 111 6.54 -17.00 8.32
CA LYS A 111 7.18 -17.64 7.16
C LYS A 111 8.43 -16.88 6.69
N GLY A 112 8.57 -15.61 7.09
CA GLY A 112 9.56 -14.70 6.53
C GLY A 112 8.96 -13.81 5.43
N PHE A 113 9.56 -12.64 5.21
CA PHE A 113 9.06 -11.64 4.27
C PHE A 113 10.17 -10.71 3.74
N VAL A 114 9.84 -9.97 2.69
CA VAL A 114 10.64 -8.85 2.16
C VAL A 114 9.76 -7.61 2.06
N LEU A 115 10.27 -6.51 2.61
CA LEU A 115 9.82 -5.14 2.36
C LEU A 115 10.63 -4.61 1.17
N SER A 116 9.98 -4.04 0.16
CA SER A 116 10.67 -3.51 -1.04
C SER A 116 9.94 -2.33 -1.66
N PRO A 117 10.64 -1.43 -2.37
CA PRO A 117 10.02 -0.50 -3.30
C PRO A 117 9.25 -1.24 -4.41
N LYS A 118 8.10 -0.68 -4.77
CA LYS A 118 7.28 -1.10 -5.91
C LYS A 118 7.14 0.02 -6.94
N LEU A 119 6.87 1.24 -6.47
CA LEU A 119 6.75 2.43 -7.33
C LEU A 119 7.58 3.59 -6.79
N PHE A 120 8.11 4.43 -7.68
CA PHE A 120 8.65 5.75 -7.39
C PHE A 120 7.81 6.81 -8.11
N ASN A 121 7.26 7.78 -7.36
CA ASN A 121 6.33 8.80 -7.89
C ASN A 121 5.18 8.21 -8.74
N GLY A 122 4.68 7.01 -8.37
CA GLY A 122 3.62 6.28 -9.08
C GLY A 122 4.07 5.50 -10.32
N ILE A 123 5.34 5.60 -10.72
CA ILE A 123 5.95 4.80 -11.81
C ILE A 123 6.59 3.56 -11.21
N ASP A 124 6.45 2.41 -11.86
CA ASP A 124 7.19 1.18 -11.56
C ASP A 124 8.68 1.43 -11.32
N VAL A 125 9.23 0.94 -10.20
CA VAL A 125 10.53 1.41 -9.68
C VAL A 125 11.69 1.17 -10.65
N ASP A 126 11.71 0.02 -11.33
CA ASP A 126 12.76 -0.32 -12.30
C ASP A 126 12.70 0.63 -13.51
N LYS A 127 11.50 0.86 -14.07
CA LYS A 127 11.29 1.83 -15.16
C LYS A 127 11.58 3.28 -14.75
N ALA A 128 11.42 3.61 -13.47
CA ALA A 128 11.79 4.92 -12.94
C ALA A 128 13.31 5.07 -12.87
N MET A 129 14.04 4.03 -12.46
CA MET A 129 15.52 4.02 -12.48
C MET A 129 16.07 4.08 -13.90
N GLU A 130 15.57 3.25 -14.83
CA GLU A 130 15.98 3.24 -16.25
C GLU A 130 15.88 4.63 -16.90
N LYS A 131 14.83 5.39 -16.55
CA LYS A 131 14.57 6.74 -17.09
C LYS A 131 15.27 7.86 -16.31
N SER A 132 16.17 7.54 -15.39
CA SER A 132 16.82 8.49 -14.46
C SER A 132 15.82 9.30 -13.61
N GLY A 133 14.59 8.78 -13.44
CA GLY A 133 13.55 9.39 -12.61
C GLY A 133 13.65 8.99 -11.14
N ALA A 134 14.29 7.86 -10.82
CA ALA A 134 14.58 7.39 -9.46
C ALA A 134 16.10 7.15 -9.27
N PRO A 135 16.64 7.30 -8.04
CA PRO A 135 18.02 6.94 -7.71
C PRO A 135 18.33 5.46 -8.02
N GLN A 136 19.49 5.18 -8.61
CA GLN A 136 19.90 3.84 -9.03
C GLN A 136 20.02 2.82 -7.87
N ASN A 137 20.26 3.30 -6.66
CA ASN A 137 20.39 2.47 -5.46
C ASN A 137 19.08 2.30 -4.68
N ILE A 138 17.96 2.90 -5.12
CA ILE A 138 16.71 2.96 -4.32
C ILE A 138 16.19 1.58 -3.89
N VAL A 139 16.31 0.56 -4.75
CA VAL A 139 15.92 -0.81 -4.41
C VAL A 139 16.83 -1.37 -3.31
N SER A 140 18.13 -1.14 -3.37
CA SER A 140 19.08 -1.59 -2.34
C SER A 140 18.93 -0.83 -1.02
N ASP A 141 18.64 0.47 -1.08
CA ASP A 141 18.49 1.33 0.10
C ASP A 141 17.23 1.01 0.90
N TYR A 142 16.13 0.63 0.24
CA TYR A 142 14.83 0.43 0.87
C TYR A 142 14.40 -1.03 1.00
N THR A 143 15.09 -1.98 0.35
CA THR A 143 14.79 -3.41 0.54
C THR A 143 15.27 -3.87 1.90
N LYS A 144 14.37 -4.50 2.66
CA LYS A 144 14.66 -5.12 3.95
C LYS A 144 14.08 -6.52 3.98
N VAL A 145 14.87 -7.51 4.38
CA VAL A 145 14.43 -8.91 4.55
C VAL A 145 14.15 -9.15 6.03
N GLY A 146 13.11 -9.90 6.39
CA GLY A 146 12.75 -10.07 7.80
C GLY A 146 12.01 -11.34 8.14
N TYR A 147 12.06 -11.74 9.41
CA TYR A 147 11.26 -12.83 9.97
C TYR A 147 10.89 -12.56 11.43
N VAL A 148 9.78 -13.15 11.89
CA VAL A 148 9.34 -13.03 13.29
C VAL A 148 10.30 -13.80 14.21
N LYS A 149 11.01 -13.08 15.09
CA LYS A 149 11.98 -13.65 16.04
C LYS A 149 11.28 -14.15 17.31
N ASN A 150 10.27 -13.42 17.78
CA ASN A 150 9.41 -13.77 18.91
C ASN A 150 8.08 -12.97 18.84
N ASP A 151 7.23 -13.05 19.86
CA ASP A 151 5.91 -12.40 19.90
C ASP A 151 5.88 -10.88 19.66
N SER A 152 7.00 -10.18 19.89
CA SER A 152 7.11 -8.71 19.82
C SER A 152 8.27 -8.18 18.97
N THR A 153 9.17 -9.07 18.52
CA THR A 153 10.38 -8.72 17.79
C THR A 153 10.42 -9.39 16.42
N ILE A 154 10.75 -8.62 15.39
CA ILE A 154 11.17 -9.11 14.08
C ILE A 154 12.68 -8.93 14.00
N ARG A 155 13.37 -9.97 13.50
CA ARG A 155 14.76 -9.87 13.07
C ARG A 155 14.77 -9.46 11.61
N MET A 156 15.48 -8.39 11.28
CA MET A 156 15.57 -7.86 9.93
C MET A 156 17.01 -7.75 9.45
N GLU A 157 17.20 -7.77 8.13
CA GLU A 157 18.43 -7.45 7.43
C GLU A 157 18.17 -6.30 6.45
N GLN A 158 19.15 -5.41 6.35
CA GLN A 158 19.24 -4.36 5.34
C GLN A 158 20.73 -4.08 5.08
N MET A 159 21.13 -3.99 3.81
CA MET A 159 22.51 -3.66 3.41
C MET A 159 23.59 -4.53 4.09
N ARG A 160 23.33 -5.83 4.26
CA ARG A 160 24.19 -6.84 4.93
C ARG A 160 24.41 -6.62 6.43
N SER A 161 23.52 -5.86 7.07
CA SER A 161 23.46 -5.70 8.52
C SER A 161 22.15 -6.26 9.06
N ALA A 162 22.20 -7.11 10.09
CA ALA A 162 21.00 -7.59 10.76
C ALA A 162 20.80 -6.97 12.15
N PHE A 163 19.55 -6.56 12.39
CA PHE A 163 19.08 -5.81 13.56
C PHE A 163 17.70 -6.30 14.02
N ASP A 164 17.32 -5.97 15.26
CA ASP A 164 16.03 -6.32 15.84
C ASP A 164 15.10 -5.09 15.84
N VAL A 165 13.87 -5.23 15.34
CA VAL A 165 12.83 -4.19 15.44
C VAL A 165 11.62 -4.70 16.22
N LYS A 166 10.93 -3.79 16.89
CA LYS A 166 9.61 -4.09 17.46
C LYS A 166 8.56 -4.10 16.36
N TYR A 167 7.56 -4.96 16.50
CA TYR A 167 6.37 -4.95 15.65
C TYR A 167 5.09 -5.08 16.48
N THR A 168 3.98 -4.59 15.93
CA THR A 168 2.64 -4.78 16.51
C THR A 168 1.65 -5.10 15.40
N ILE A 169 0.74 -6.03 15.65
CA ILE A 169 -0.40 -6.33 14.78
C ILE A 169 -1.63 -5.69 15.42
N THR A 170 -2.43 -4.98 14.62
CA THR A 170 -3.73 -4.39 15.03
C THR A 170 -4.88 -5.17 14.37
N LYS A 171 -6.05 -4.56 14.14
CA LYS A 171 -7.13 -5.21 13.35
C LYS A 171 -6.98 -5.04 11.83
N THR A 172 -6.22 -4.06 11.38
CA THR A 172 -6.19 -3.63 9.96
C THR A 172 -4.78 -3.28 9.44
N TYR A 173 -3.81 -3.14 10.35
CA TYR A 173 -2.42 -2.81 10.02
C TYR A 173 -1.45 -3.63 10.87
N VAL A 174 -0.30 -3.96 10.32
CA VAL A 174 0.90 -4.31 11.09
C VAL A 174 1.83 -3.11 11.08
N VAL A 175 2.42 -2.77 12.22
CA VAL A 175 3.49 -1.76 12.32
C VAL A 175 4.81 -2.50 12.44
N ILE A 176 5.73 -2.25 11.51
CA ILE A 176 7.09 -2.82 11.47
C ILE A 176 8.06 -1.67 11.22
N ASP A 177 9.07 -1.49 12.08
CA ASP A 177 10.11 -0.46 11.88
C ASP A 177 9.52 0.95 11.64
N GLY A 178 8.47 1.30 12.39
CA GLY A 178 7.70 2.55 12.24
C GLY A 178 6.75 2.61 11.04
N SER A 179 6.89 1.73 10.06
CA SER A 179 6.06 1.67 8.85
C SER A 179 4.71 1.02 9.15
N THR A 180 3.61 1.68 8.75
CA THR A 180 2.24 1.17 8.95
C THR A 180 1.77 0.47 7.67
N ILE A 181 1.72 -0.87 7.73
CA ILE A 181 1.46 -1.73 6.57
C ILE A 181 0.01 -2.21 6.63
N PRO A 182 -0.87 -1.80 5.69
CA PRO A 182 -2.24 -2.29 5.63
C PRO A 182 -2.28 -3.77 5.27
N TYR A 183 -3.27 -4.49 5.79
CA TYR A 183 -3.57 -5.85 5.34
C TYR A 183 -5.08 -6.11 5.30
N THR A 184 -5.47 -7.19 4.63
CA THR A 184 -6.82 -7.75 4.66
C THR A 184 -6.77 -9.25 4.94
N THR A 185 -7.80 -9.76 5.62
CA THR A 185 -7.95 -11.19 5.96
C THR A 185 -9.19 -11.75 5.28
N GLN A 186 -9.05 -12.95 4.68
CA GLN A 186 -10.15 -13.73 4.12
C GLN A 186 -10.01 -15.18 4.60
N GLY A 187 -10.67 -15.49 5.72
CA GLY A 187 -10.43 -16.74 6.44
C GLY A 187 -8.99 -16.78 6.97
N THR A 188 -8.22 -17.79 6.57
CA THR A 188 -6.78 -17.90 6.87
C THR A 188 -5.88 -17.17 5.86
N GLY A 189 -6.42 -16.68 4.74
CA GLY A 189 -5.66 -15.93 3.75
C GLY A 189 -5.38 -14.50 4.22
N VAL A 190 -4.11 -14.09 4.14
CA VAL A 190 -3.64 -12.73 4.47
C VAL A 190 -3.10 -12.07 3.21
N THR A 191 -3.60 -10.88 2.89
CA THR A 191 -3.09 -10.05 1.78
C THR A 191 -2.60 -8.72 2.33
N PHE A 192 -1.29 -8.47 2.23
CA PHE A 192 -0.70 -7.18 2.57
C PHE A 192 -0.91 -6.18 1.42
N GLY A 193 -1.29 -4.95 1.79
CA GLY A 193 -1.39 -3.83 0.86
C GLY A 193 -0.07 -3.08 0.72
N SER A 194 -0.04 -2.14 -0.21
CA SER A 194 1.04 -1.15 -0.31
C SER A 194 0.79 0.05 0.60
N TRP A 195 1.87 0.69 1.02
CA TRP A 195 1.88 1.98 1.72
C TRP A 195 2.91 2.91 1.06
N THR A 196 2.93 4.17 1.46
CA THR A 196 3.84 5.19 0.90
C THR A 196 4.78 5.75 1.95
N GLU A 197 6.04 5.92 1.58
CA GLU A 197 7.07 6.57 2.39
C GLU A 197 7.65 7.79 1.66
N PRO A 198 7.99 8.89 2.38
CA PRO A 198 8.60 10.06 1.78
C PRO A 198 10.07 9.82 1.43
N HIS A 199 10.50 10.35 0.28
CA HIS A 199 11.89 10.36 -0.16
C HIS A 199 12.27 11.79 -0.59
N GLY A 200 12.59 12.63 0.40
CA GLY A 200 12.82 14.06 0.18
C GLY A 200 11.56 14.76 -0.32
N LYS A 201 11.55 15.14 -1.61
CA LYS A 201 10.38 15.72 -2.31
C LYS A 201 9.50 14.69 -3.03
N ASP A 202 10.01 13.46 -3.16
CA ASP A 202 9.43 12.37 -3.93
C ASP A 202 8.74 11.36 -2.99
N VAL A 203 8.02 10.39 -3.55
CA VAL A 203 7.29 9.36 -2.80
C VAL A 203 7.61 7.97 -3.32
N ILE A 204 7.92 7.06 -2.41
CA ILE A 204 8.10 5.63 -2.68
C ILE A 204 6.83 4.91 -2.26
N THR A 205 6.28 4.08 -3.14
CA THR A 205 5.26 3.09 -2.77
C THR A 205 5.95 1.78 -2.48
N MET A 206 5.83 1.32 -1.24
CA MET A 206 6.42 0.09 -0.74
C MET A 206 5.42 -1.08 -0.84
N ASN A 207 5.93 -2.31 -0.75
CA ASN A 207 5.13 -3.50 -0.57
C ASN A 207 5.82 -4.49 0.39
N LEU A 208 5.02 -5.34 1.03
CA LEU A 208 5.47 -6.53 1.75
C LEU A 208 5.08 -7.76 0.92
N ARG A 209 6.00 -8.72 0.78
CA ARG A 209 5.71 -10.06 0.25
C ARG A 209 6.25 -11.13 1.19
N THR A 210 5.56 -12.26 1.31
CA THR A 210 6.07 -13.45 2.02
C THR A 210 7.30 -14.01 1.28
N GLU A 211 8.31 -14.45 2.02
CA GLU A 211 9.58 -14.96 1.51
C GLU A 211 10.11 -16.06 2.45
N SER A 212 9.97 -17.33 2.05
CA SER A 212 10.33 -18.48 2.90
C SER A 212 11.83 -18.61 3.15
N GLY A 213 12.67 -18.01 2.30
CA GLY A 213 14.12 -17.95 2.49
C GLY A 213 14.59 -16.90 3.49
N ALA A 214 13.72 -15.99 3.96
CA ALA A 214 14.13 -14.79 4.68
C ALA A 214 14.95 -15.06 5.94
N LYS A 215 14.61 -16.09 6.73
CA LYS A 215 15.37 -16.43 7.94
C LYS A 215 16.82 -16.79 7.63
N SER A 216 17.06 -17.61 6.60
CA SER A 216 18.41 -18.00 6.19
C SER A 216 19.22 -16.82 5.64
N ILE A 217 18.57 -15.88 4.95
CA ILE A 217 19.20 -14.64 4.47
C ILE A 217 19.64 -13.78 5.67
N VAL A 218 18.72 -13.51 6.59
CA VAL A 218 18.93 -12.62 7.74
C VAL A 218 19.94 -13.20 8.75
N ASP A 219 19.96 -14.52 8.95
CA ASP A 219 20.93 -15.17 9.84
C ASP A 219 22.33 -15.31 9.23
N SER A 220 22.48 -15.11 7.91
CA SER A 220 23.77 -15.24 7.21
C SER A 220 24.66 -13.98 7.27
N VAL A 221 24.12 -12.86 7.77
CA VAL A 221 24.81 -11.56 7.79
C VAL A 221 25.28 -11.15 9.19
N MET A 222 26.15 -10.15 9.24
CA MET A 222 26.69 -9.65 10.51
C MET A 222 25.59 -8.98 11.35
N THR A 223 25.62 -9.23 12.66
CA THR A 223 24.72 -8.59 13.62
C THR A 223 25.29 -7.26 14.06
N GLN A 224 24.49 -6.19 13.97
CA GLN A 224 24.74 -4.97 14.76
C GLN A 224 24.16 -5.17 16.17
N ASN A 225 24.98 -4.85 17.18
CA ASN A 225 24.65 -4.89 18.61
C ASN A 225 24.45 -3.46 19.13
#